data_AF-A0A820XKE9-F1
#
_entry.id   AF-A0A820XKE9-F1
#
_cell.length_a   1.000
_cell.length_b   1.000
_cell.length_c   1.000
_cell.angle_alpha   90.00
_cell.angle_beta   90.00
_cell.angle_gamma   90.00
#
_symmetry.space_group_name_H-M   'P 1'
#
loop_
_entity.id
_entity.type
_entity.pdbx_description
1 polymer ?
#
loop_
_entity_poly.entity_id
_entity_poly.type
_entity_poly.pdbx_seq_one_letter_code
_entity_poly.pdbx_strand_id
1 'polypeptide(L)'
;FTNETSYYIILSLLSLYSLSIACFCKTFYRRPYPFSHKFLQCSCVLILYLFQIWPILKNIFFTFILYNNNQELIKSEEKALFWHLIQIISFMLSGLIFVGRVPERFCPGLFDLFGQSHHAFHLTIFLTSFSQANAVFEDMLSISLDNIKHNLMKDILYTLVVLILELITVVIWFRISRPTIERRYKIDFKNE
;
A
#
# COMPACT_ATOMS: atom_id res chain seq x y z
N PHE A 1 -17.19 -10.50 6.94
CA PHE A 1 -16.76 -9.71 8.09
C PHE A 1 -17.98 -9.01 8.64
N THR A 2 -18.39 -9.31 9.86
CA THR A 2 -19.73 -9.02 10.39
C THR A 2 -19.82 -7.71 11.20
N ASN A 3 -18.73 -6.94 11.34
CA ASN A 3 -18.72 -5.63 12.00
C ASN A 3 -17.67 -4.69 11.37
N GLU A 4 -18.10 -3.50 10.93
CA GLU A 4 -17.24 -2.43 10.37
C GLU A 4 -16.12 -2.02 11.33
N THR A 5 -16.43 -1.94 12.63
CA THR A 5 -15.46 -1.54 13.65
C THR A 5 -14.31 -2.56 13.74
N SER A 6 -14.62 -3.85 13.67
CA SER A 6 -13.61 -4.91 13.68
C SER A 6 -12.71 -4.85 12.44
N TYR A 7 -13.26 -4.46 11.29
CA TYR A 7 -12.48 -4.28 10.07
C TYR A 7 -11.45 -3.15 10.22
N TYR A 8 -11.88 -1.97 10.71
CA TYR A 8 -10.97 -0.85 10.95
C TYR A 8 -9.89 -1.15 11.99
N ILE A 9 -10.23 -1.88 13.05
CA ILE A 9 -9.24 -2.30 14.08
C ILE A 9 -8.17 -3.20 13.45
N ILE A 10 -8.58 -4.23 12.68
CA ILE A 10 -7.61 -5.14 12.04
C ILE A 10 -6.73 -4.38 11.05
N LEU A 11 -7.33 -3.49 10.24
CA LEU A 11 -6.58 -2.67 9.29
C LEU A 11 -5.54 -1.79 9.99
N SER A 12 -5.91 -1.17 11.12
CA SER A 12 -5.02 -0.34 11.94
C SER A 12 -3.87 -1.15 12.53
N LEU A 13 -4.14 -2.37 13.01
CA LEU A 13 -3.10 -3.26 13.54
C LEU A 13 -2.13 -3.69 12.44
N LEU A 14 -2.65 -4.00 11.24
CA LEU A 14 -1.82 -4.34 10.09
C LEU A 14 -0.97 -3.16 9.61
N SER A 15 -1.48 -1.93 9.64
CA SER A 15 -0.71 -0.74 9.27
C SER A 15 0.41 -0.46 10.26
N LEU A 16 0.14 -0.54 11.56
CA LEU A 16 1.15 -0.42 12.62
C LEU A 16 2.22 -1.51 12.54
N TYR A 17 1.82 -2.75 12.23
CA TYR A 17 2.76 -3.85 12.01
C TYR A 17 3.66 -3.61 10.79
N SER A 18 3.07 -3.21 9.66
CA SER A 18 3.80 -2.87 8.44
C SER A 18 4.81 -1.74 8.67
N LEU A 19 4.40 -0.69 9.39
CA LEU A 19 5.24 0.43 9.78
C LEU A 19 6.39 0.00 10.69
N SER A 20 6.10 -0.81 11.71
CA SER A 20 7.11 -1.33 12.64
C SER A 20 8.17 -2.14 11.90
N ILE A 21 7.76 -2.92 10.91
CA ILE A 21 8.67 -3.66 10.04
C ILE A 21 9.49 -2.74 9.14
N ALA A 22 8.89 -1.69 8.57
CA ALA A 22 9.64 -0.71 7.79
C ALA A 22 10.71 -0.02 8.65
N CYS A 23 10.36 0.39 9.87
CA CYS A 23 11.27 0.95 10.86
C CYS A 23 12.41 -0.03 11.23
N PHE A 24 12.08 -1.29 11.50
CA PHE A 24 13.04 -2.36 11.73
C PHE A 24 13.99 -2.52 10.53
N CYS A 25 13.44 -2.61 9.33
CA CYS A 25 14.19 -2.76 8.10
C CYS A 25 15.24 -1.66 7.93
N LYS A 26 14.83 -0.39 8.11
CA LYS A 26 15.71 0.78 8.02
C LYS A 26 16.77 0.84 9.10
N THR A 27 16.47 0.31 10.29
CA THR A 27 17.41 0.34 11.41
C THR A 27 18.47 -0.73 11.29
N PHE A 28 18.10 -1.93 10.83
CA PHE A 28 18.98 -3.10 10.92
C PHE A 28 19.68 -3.46 9.60
N TYR A 29 19.05 -3.28 8.44
CA TYR A 29 19.68 -3.60 7.16
C TYR A 29 20.55 -2.46 6.63
N ARG A 30 21.66 -2.81 5.97
CA ARG A 30 22.61 -1.85 5.36
C ARG A 30 22.58 -1.95 3.83
N ARG A 31 22.98 -0.87 3.15
CA ARG A 31 23.31 -0.92 1.73
C ARG A 31 24.63 -1.70 1.55
N PRO A 32 24.76 -2.55 0.51
CA PRO A 32 23.72 -2.95 -0.42
C PRO A 32 22.67 -3.84 0.27
N TYR A 33 21.38 -3.45 0.16
CA TYR A 33 20.32 -4.13 0.90
C TYR A 33 20.16 -5.59 0.43
N PRO A 34 20.15 -6.57 1.35
CA PRO A 34 19.93 -7.96 0.97
C PRO A 34 18.49 -8.17 0.49
N PHE A 35 18.26 -9.28 -0.19
CA PHE A 35 16.93 -9.63 -0.70
C PHE A 35 15.87 -9.72 0.40
N SER A 36 16.25 -10.21 1.59
CA SER A 36 15.36 -10.32 2.76
C SER A 36 14.77 -8.98 3.20
N HIS A 37 15.53 -7.88 3.13
CA HIS A 37 15.02 -6.52 3.41
C HIS A 37 13.85 -6.18 2.47
N LYS A 38 14.04 -6.40 1.17
CA LYS A 38 13.02 -6.10 0.16
C LYS A 38 11.81 -7.00 0.33
N PHE A 39 12.02 -8.31 0.51
CA PHE A 39 10.96 -9.28 0.67
C PHE A 39 10.10 -8.98 1.90
N LEU A 40 10.73 -8.73 3.06
CA LEU A 40 10.03 -8.43 4.30
C LEU A 40 9.21 -7.13 4.20
N GLN A 41 9.78 -6.07 3.62
CA GLN A 41 9.05 -4.81 3.46
C GLN A 41 7.88 -4.95 2.47
N CYS A 42 8.08 -5.62 1.34
CA CYS A 42 7.04 -5.77 0.32
C CYS A 42 5.91 -6.70 0.76
N SER A 43 6.22 -7.78 1.48
CA SER A 43 5.20 -8.74 1.92
C SER A 43 4.24 -8.12 2.92
N CYS A 44 4.70 -7.28 3.85
CA CYS A 44 3.85 -6.59 4.80
C CYS A 44 2.91 -5.58 4.15
N VAL A 45 3.43 -4.81 3.19
CA VAL A 45 2.62 -3.87 2.40
C VAL A 45 1.60 -4.62 1.53
N LEU A 46 1.98 -5.76 0.93
CA LEU A 46 1.06 -6.60 0.16
C LEU A 46 -0.06 -7.16 1.04
N ILE A 47 0.23 -7.67 2.23
CA ILE A 47 -0.80 -8.20 3.15
C ILE A 47 -1.77 -7.09 3.56
N LEU A 48 -1.25 -5.91 3.93
CA LEU A 48 -2.07 -4.75 4.27
C LEU A 48 -3.00 -4.37 3.11
N TYR A 49 -2.45 -4.30 1.89
CA TYR A 49 -3.22 -3.98 0.69
C TYR A 49 -4.30 -5.02 0.39
N LEU A 50 -3.97 -6.32 0.41
CA LEU A 50 -4.92 -7.40 0.17
C LEU A 50 -6.08 -7.37 1.17
N PHE A 51 -5.80 -7.06 2.43
CA PHE A 51 -6.85 -6.87 3.43
C PHE A 51 -7.71 -5.65 3.13
N GLN A 52 -7.10 -4.52 2.75
CA GLN A 52 -7.80 -3.28 2.40
C GLN A 52 -8.74 -3.44 1.20
N ILE A 53 -8.35 -4.23 0.19
CA ILE A 53 -9.19 -4.50 -0.99
C ILE A 53 -10.07 -5.74 -0.84
N TRP A 54 -10.04 -6.44 0.31
CA TRP A 54 -10.85 -7.64 0.55
C TRP A 54 -12.35 -7.49 0.21
N PRO A 55 -13.07 -6.44 0.66
CA PRO A 55 -14.48 -6.27 0.31
C PRO A 55 -14.70 -6.10 -1.19
N ILE A 56 -13.79 -5.40 -1.87
CA ILE A 56 -13.81 -5.21 -3.32
C ILE A 56 -13.57 -6.54 -4.02
N LEU A 57 -12.54 -7.30 -3.64
CA LEU A 57 -12.25 -8.61 -4.22
C LEU A 57 -13.44 -9.57 -4.09
N LYS A 58 -14.11 -9.55 -2.94
CA LYS A 58 -15.34 -10.31 -2.75
C LYS A 58 -16.41 -9.85 -3.72
N ASN A 59 -16.68 -8.55 -3.84
CA ASN A 59 -17.68 -8.03 -4.77
C ASN A 59 -17.36 -8.39 -6.23
N ILE A 60 -16.11 -8.21 -6.67
CA ILE A 60 -15.65 -8.60 -8.02
C ILE A 60 -15.88 -10.09 -8.25
N PHE A 61 -15.48 -10.94 -7.31
CA PHE A 61 -15.64 -12.39 -7.42
C PHE A 61 -17.12 -12.80 -7.49
N PHE A 62 -17.97 -12.22 -6.63
CA PHE A 62 -19.41 -12.47 -6.64
C PHE A 62 -20.06 -11.99 -7.95
N THR A 63 -19.74 -10.79 -8.42
CA THR A 63 -20.26 -10.25 -9.69
C THR A 63 -19.82 -11.08 -10.89
N PHE A 64 -18.53 -11.46 -10.97
CA PHE A 64 -17.99 -12.23 -12.09
C PHE A 64 -18.48 -13.68 -12.13
N ILE A 65 -18.66 -14.34 -10.97
CA ILE A 65 -19.05 -15.75 -10.90
C ILE A 65 -20.56 -15.95 -10.88
N LEU A 66 -21.34 -15.08 -10.22
CA LEU A 66 -22.78 -15.32 -10.01
C LEU A 66 -23.68 -14.53 -10.96
N TYR A 67 -23.20 -13.46 -11.58
CA TYR A 67 -24.05 -12.51 -12.33
C TYR A 67 -23.76 -12.51 -13.83
N ASN A 68 -23.84 -13.69 -14.45
CA ASN A 68 -23.65 -13.85 -15.90
C ASN A 68 -24.95 -13.67 -16.72
N ASN A 69 -26.08 -13.30 -16.09
CA ASN A 69 -27.42 -13.43 -16.70
C ASN A 69 -28.30 -12.16 -16.80
N ASN A 70 -27.94 -11.00 -16.22
CA ASN A 70 -28.79 -9.80 -16.31
C ASN A 70 -27.97 -8.56 -16.70
N GLN A 71 -28.24 -8.00 -17.88
CA GLN A 71 -27.44 -6.95 -18.52
C GLN A 71 -27.70 -5.50 -18.03
N GLU A 72 -28.76 -5.23 -17.27
CA GLU A 72 -29.24 -3.83 -17.11
C GLU A 72 -28.74 -3.07 -15.86
N LEU A 73 -28.21 -3.74 -14.83
CA LEU A 73 -27.63 -3.09 -13.63
C LEU A 73 -26.17 -2.64 -13.80
N ILE A 74 -25.58 -2.86 -14.98
CA ILE A 74 -24.13 -2.97 -15.16
C ILE A 74 -23.41 -1.62 -15.31
N LYS A 75 -24.05 -0.58 -15.88
CA LYS A 75 -23.29 0.59 -16.38
C LYS A 75 -22.60 1.47 -15.33
N SER A 76 -23.15 1.62 -14.12
CA SER A 76 -22.51 2.43 -13.07
C SER A 76 -21.47 1.63 -12.29
N GLU A 77 -21.75 0.35 -12.01
CA GLU A 77 -20.79 -0.54 -11.33
C GLU A 77 -19.59 -0.90 -12.23
N GLU A 78 -19.78 -0.93 -13.55
CA GLU A 78 -18.72 -1.25 -14.53
C GLU A 78 -17.58 -0.23 -14.50
N LYS A 79 -17.88 1.07 -14.30
CA LYS A 79 -16.84 2.10 -14.21
C LYS A 79 -16.01 2.00 -12.95
N ALA A 80 -16.65 1.83 -11.79
CA ALA A 80 -15.93 1.64 -10.52
C ALA A 80 -15.07 0.37 -10.57
N LEU A 81 -15.63 -0.72 -11.11
CA LEU A 81 -14.95 -1.99 -11.31
C LEU A 81 -13.71 -1.84 -12.21
N PHE A 82 -13.83 -1.13 -13.33
CA PHE A 82 -12.71 -0.87 -14.23
C PHE A 82 -11.55 -0.18 -13.52
N TRP A 83 -11.83 0.87 -12.76
CA TRP A 83 -10.81 1.58 -11.99
C TRP A 83 -10.21 0.72 -10.87
N HIS A 84 -11.01 -0.08 -10.18
CA HIS A 84 -10.52 -1.06 -9.19
C HIS A 84 -9.59 -2.09 -9.81
N LEU A 85 -9.88 -2.59 -11.02
CA LEU A 85 -9.00 -3.52 -11.72
C LEU A 85 -7.67 -2.86 -12.09
N ILE A 86 -7.70 -1.63 -12.61
CA ILE A 86 -6.46 -0.88 -12.93
C ILE A 86 -5.62 -0.68 -11.67
N GLN A 87 -6.23 -0.31 -10.53
CA GLN A 87 -5.45 -0.09 -9.31
C GLN A 87 -4.82 -1.39 -8.80
N ILE A 88 -5.52 -2.52 -8.87
CA ILE A 88 -4.99 -3.84 -8.46
C ILE A 88 -3.82 -4.26 -9.35
N ILE A 89 -3.98 -4.16 -10.68
CA ILE A 89 -2.92 -4.53 -11.63
C ILE A 89 -1.71 -3.63 -11.44
N SER A 90 -1.92 -2.32 -11.30
CA SER A 90 -0.86 -1.33 -11.12
C SER A 90 -0.10 -1.55 -9.81
N PHE A 91 -0.80 -1.87 -8.72
CA PHE A 91 -0.17 -2.17 -7.44
C PHE A 91 0.71 -3.42 -7.52
N MET A 92 0.19 -4.50 -8.10
CA MET A 92 0.94 -5.76 -8.26
C MET A 92 2.16 -5.55 -9.15
N LEU A 93 2.01 -4.80 -10.25
CA LEU A 93 3.12 -4.45 -11.14
C LEU A 93 4.18 -3.61 -10.42
N SER A 94 3.78 -2.66 -9.58
CA SER A 94 4.71 -1.84 -8.79
C SER A 94 5.59 -2.72 -7.88
N GLY A 95 4.99 -3.69 -7.18
CA GLY A 95 5.71 -4.64 -6.33
C GLY A 95 6.69 -5.50 -7.13
N LEU A 96 6.26 -6.02 -8.29
CA LEU A 96 7.10 -6.83 -9.17
C LEU A 96 8.30 -6.05 -9.73
N ILE A 97 8.10 -4.82 -10.17
CA ILE A 97 9.17 -3.93 -10.66
C ILE A 97 10.17 -3.64 -9.53
N PHE A 98 9.67 -3.27 -8.35
CA PHE A 98 10.50 -2.89 -7.20
C PHE A 98 11.36 -4.05 -6.67
N VAL A 99 10.76 -5.24 -6.54
CA VAL A 99 11.47 -6.44 -6.10
C VAL A 99 12.41 -6.95 -7.19
N GLY A 100 11.93 -6.98 -8.44
CA GLY A 100 12.61 -7.54 -9.60
C GLY A 100 13.77 -6.72 -10.14
N ARG A 101 13.83 -5.42 -9.84
CA ARG A 101 14.82 -4.47 -10.41
C ARG A 101 14.82 -4.46 -11.94
N VAL A 102 13.62 -4.43 -12.53
CA VAL A 102 13.43 -4.43 -13.99
C VAL A 102 13.20 -2.99 -14.46
N PRO A 103 13.86 -2.52 -15.54
CA PRO A 103 14.66 -3.28 -16.50
C PRO A 103 16.18 -3.36 -16.24
N GLU A 104 16.73 -2.64 -15.25
CA GLU A 104 18.18 -2.52 -15.06
C GLU A 104 18.89 -3.84 -14.76
N ARG A 105 18.16 -4.84 -14.25
CA ARG A 105 18.67 -6.21 -14.09
C ARG A 105 19.07 -6.87 -15.41
N PHE A 106 18.42 -6.51 -16.51
CA PHE A 106 18.66 -7.11 -17.83
C PHE A 106 19.72 -6.35 -18.64
N CYS A 107 19.85 -5.04 -18.45
CA CYS A 107 20.89 -4.22 -19.11
C CYS A 107 21.56 -3.27 -18.11
N PRO A 108 22.55 -3.76 -17.33
CA PRO A 108 23.30 -2.91 -16.40
C PRO A 108 23.99 -1.75 -17.13
N GLY A 109 23.96 -0.54 -16.57
CA GLY A 109 24.60 0.65 -17.14
C GLY A 109 23.75 1.45 -18.13
N LEU A 110 22.70 0.85 -18.71
CA LEU A 110 21.83 1.56 -19.68
C LEU A 110 20.79 2.45 -18.99
N PHE A 111 20.38 2.08 -17.78
CA PHE A 111 19.27 2.70 -17.05
C PHE A 111 19.73 3.54 -15.86
N ASP A 112 21.00 3.96 -15.85
CA ASP A 112 21.62 4.65 -14.71
C ASP A 112 21.05 6.06 -14.46
N LEU A 113 20.55 6.72 -15.52
CA LEU A 113 19.95 8.06 -15.45
C LEU A 113 18.42 8.05 -15.60
N PHE A 114 17.90 7.29 -16.58
CA PHE A 114 16.48 7.20 -16.90
C PHE A 114 16.03 5.75 -17.03
N GLY A 115 14.76 5.48 -16.70
CA GLY A 115 14.18 4.14 -16.84
C GLY A 115 14.59 3.12 -15.78
N GLN A 116 15.28 3.51 -14.70
CA GLN A 116 15.50 2.62 -13.55
C GLN A 116 14.18 2.11 -12.96
N SER A 117 14.17 0.89 -12.42
CA SER A 117 13.01 0.28 -11.76
C SER A 117 12.39 1.18 -10.69
N HIS A 118 13.19 2.04 -10.03
CA HIS A 118 12.66 2.98 -9.05
C HIS A 118 11.75 4.04 -9.69
N HIS A 119 12.07 4.54 -10.88
CA HIS A 119 11.20 5.46 -11.62
C HIS A 119 9.94 4.76 -12.09
N ALA A 120 10.06 3.54 -12.63
CA ALA A 120 8.91 2.75 -13.06
C ALA A 120 8.01 2.35 -11.88
N PHE A 121 8.58 2.07 -10.71
CA PHE A 121 7.86 1.87 -9.46
C PHE A 121 7.05 3.11 -9.08
N HIS A 122 7.65 4.31 -9.09
CA HIS A 122 6.93 5.56 -8.78
C HIS A 122 5.79 5.83 -9.76
N LEU A 123 5.97 5.54 -11.05
CA LEU A 123 4.91 5.71 -12.05
C LEU A 123 3.75 4.73 -11.81
N THR A 124 4.04 3.47 -11.53
CA THR A 124 3.02 2.42 -11.32
C THR A 124 2.29 2.58 -9.99
N ILE A 125 2.98 2.98 -8.92
CA ILE A 125 2.32 3.28 -7.64
C ILE A 125 1.50 4.57 -7.72
N PHE A 126 1.94 5.58 -8.48
CA PHE A 126 1.11 6.75 -8.79
C PHE A 126 -0.17 6.36 -9.53
N LEU A 127 -0.06 5.51 -10.56
CA LEU A 127 -1.22 5.00 -11.30
C LEU A 127 -2.19 4.24 -10.39
N THR A 128 -1.65 3.45 -9.45
CA THR A 128 -2.45 2.78 -8.41
C THR A 128 -3.28 3.80 -7.63
N SER A 129 -2.64 4.82 -7.05
CA SER A 129 -3.35 5.83 -6.25
C SER A 129 -4.35 6.63 -7.08
N PHE A 130 -4.01 6.98 -8.32
CA PHE A 130 -4.90 7.68 -9.24
C PHE A 130 -6.15 6.84 -9.55
N SER A 131 -5.98 5.59 -9.94
CA SER A 131 -7.10 4.71 -10.25
C SER A 131 -7.91 4.36 -9.01
N GLN A 132 -7.27 4.20 -7.85
CA GLN A 132 -7.96 4.02 -6.58
C GLN A 132 -8.86 5.21 -6.24
N ALA A 133 -8.38 6.44 -6.42
CA ALA A 133 -9.18 7.65 -6.17
C ALA A 133 -10.40 7.73 -7.11
N ASN A 134 -10.22 7.43 -8.40
CA ASN A 134 -11.33 7.38 -9.35
C ASN A 134 -12.34 6.27 -9.02
N ALA A 135 -11.86 5.09 -8.61
CA ALA A 135 -12.73 3.99 -8.21
C ALA A 135 -13.61 4.36 -7.01
N VAL A 136 -13.01 4.94 -5.97
CA VAL A 136 -13.74 5.43 -4.78
C VAL A 136 -14.71 6.55 -5.14
N PHE A 137 -14.33 7.44 -6.05
CA PHE A 137 -15.23 8.50 -6.52
C PHE A 137 -16.48 7.92 -7.20
N GLU A 138 -16.32 6.97 -8.11
CA GLU A 138 -17.44 6.28 -8.77
C GLU A 138 -18.28 5.48 -7.77
N ASP A 139 -17.66 4.79 -6.80
CA ASP A 139 -18.37 4.09 -5.72
C ASP A 139 -19.22 5.08 -4.90
N MET A 140 -18.68 6.27 -4.57
CA MET A 140 -19.40 7.28 -3.80
C MET A 140 -20.61 7.89 -4.54
N LEU A 141 -20.55 8.01 -5.87
CA LEU A 141 -21.67 8.51 -6.68
C LEU A 141 -22.91 7.61 -6.58
N SER A 142 -22.73 6.34 -6.21
CA SER A 142 -23.81 5.37 -6.05
C SER A 142 -24.51 5.41 -4.68
N ILE A 143 -24.00 6.19 -3.72
CA ILE A 143 -24.46 6.20 -2.32
C ILE A 143 -25.25 7.48 -1.99
N SER A 144 -26.24 7.39 -1.09
CA SER A 144 -27.00 8.55 -0.61
C SER A 144 -26.15 9.53 0.23
N LEU A 145 -26.36 10.84 0.04
CA LEU A 145 -25.59 11.90 0.71
C LEU A 145 -25.65 11.86 2.25
N ASP A 146 -26.77 11.42 2.83
CA ASP A 146 -26.95 11.37 4.28
C ASP A 146 -26.12 10.25 4.92
N ASN A 147 -26.01 9.09 4.26
CA ASN A 147 -25.13 8.01 4.70
C ASN A 147 -23.65 8.42 4.59
N ILE A 148 -23.29 9.14 3.53
CA ILE A 148 -21.92 9.64 3.33
C ILE A 148 -21.50 10.57 4.49
N LYS A 149 -22.33 11.54 4.86
CA LYS A 149 -21.97 12.52 5.91
C LYS A 149 -21.75 11.90 7.28
N HIS A 150 -22.60 10.96 7.69
CA HIS A 150 -22.48 10.32 8.99
C HIS A 150 -21.23 9.43 9.08
N ASN A 151 -20.90 8.70 8.01
CA ASN A 151 -19.71 7.85 7.96
C ASN A 151 -18.42 8.67 7.81
N LEU A 152 -18.45 9.78 7.07
CA LEU A 152 -17.30 10.66 6.85
C LEU A 152 -16.66 11.13 8.17
N MET A 153 -17.46 11.59 9.14
CA MET A 153 -16.92 12.06 10.42
C MET A 153 -16.23 10.95 11.21
N LYS A 154 -16.79 9.73 11.18
CA LYS A 154 -16.19 8.55 11.82
C LYS A 154 -14.90 8.15 11.11
N ASP A 155 -14.91 8.09 9.79
CA ASP A 155 -13.76 7.70 8.97
C ASP A 155 -12.59 8.70 9.12
N ILE A 156 -12.88 10.00 9.16
CA ILE A 156 -11.89 11.05 9.45
C ILE A 156 -11.30 10.84 10.85
N LEU A 157 -12.14 10.62 11.87
CA LEU A 157 -11.67 10.40 13.23
C LEU A 157 -10.77 9.17 13.34
N TYR A 158 -11.19 8.04 12.76
CA TYR A 158 -10.38 6.81 12.73
C TYR A 158 -9.04 7.05 12.03
N THR A 159 -9.05 7.72 10.89
CA THR A 159 -7.84 8.02 10.12
C THR A 159 -6.88 8.91 10.92
N LEU A 160 -7.38 9.96 11.59
CA LEU A 160 -6.56 10.82 12.44
C LEU A 160 -5.95 10.06 13.62
N VAL A 161 -6.73 9.20 14.28
CA VAL A 161 -6.25 8.37 15.40
C VAL A 161 -5.13 7.44 14.92
N VAL A 162 -5.33 6.74 13.80
CA VAL A 162 -4.31 5.84 13.23
C VAL A 162 -3.05 6.60 12.85
N LEU A 163 -3.17 7.75 12.17
CA LEU A 163 -2.03 8.59 11.81
C LEU A 163 -1.23 9.05 13.04
N ILE A 164 -1.91 9.44 14.13
CA ILE A 164 -1.24 9.82 15.38
C ILE A 164 -0.48 8.61 15.98
N LEU A 165 -1.10 7.43 16.01
CA LEU A 165 -0.46 6.22 16.52
C LEU A 165 0.76 5.81 15.67
N GLU A 166 0.67 5.94 14.35
CA GLU A 166 1.77 5.69 13.43
C GLU A 166 2.93 6.68 13.67
N LEU A 167 2.63 7.98 13.81
CA LEU A 167 3.64 9.00 14.14
C LEU A 167 4.33 8.73 15.47
N ILE A 168 3.55 8.39 16.51
CA ILE A 168 4.09 8.00 17.82
C ILE A 168 5.02 6.79 17.69
N THR A 169 4.60 5.78 16.92
CA THR A 169 5.40 4.57 16.66
C THR A 169 6.75 4.92 16.01
N VAL A 170 6.76 5.78 14.98
CA VAL A 170 8.00 6.24 14.33
C VAL A 170 8.89 7.01 15.30
N VAL A 171 8.34 7.93 16.09
CA VAL A 171 9.10 8.75 17.04
C VAL A 171 9.73 7.88 18.14
N ILE A 172 8.95 6.97 18.72
CA ILE A 172 9.44 6.02 19.73
C ILE A 172 10.54 5.15 19.13
N TRP A 173 10.29 4.57 17.96
CA TRP A 173 11.25 3.72 17.29
C TRP A 173 12.56 4.46 16.99
N PHE A 174 12.48 5.68 16.47
CA PHE A 174 13.63 6.53 16.18
C PHE A 174 14.45 6.80 17.44
N ARG A 175 13.80 7.18 18.55
CA ARG A 175 14.49 7.43 19.84
C ARG A 175 15.23 6.20 20.35
N ILE A 176 14.60 5.02 20.29
CA ILE A 176 15.22 3.76 20.71
C ILE A 176 16.38 3.36 19.79
N SER A 177 16.22 3.58 18.49
CA SER A 177 17.17 3.13 17.47
C SER A 177 18.35 4.09 17.28
N ARG A 178 18.21 5.36 17.68
CA ARG A 178 19.22 6.41 17.49
C ARG A 178 20.62 6.02 17.97
N PRO A 179 20.85 5.50 19.20
CA PRO A 179 22.20 5.14 19.65
C PRO A 179 22.82 4.01 18.82
N THR A 180 21.99 3.11 18.28
CA THR A 180 22.44 2.04 17.40
C THR A 180 22.82 2.60 16.03
N ILE A 181 22.07 3.56 15.49
CA ILE A 181 22.36 4.23 14.22
C ILE A 181 23.65 5.06 14.34
N GLU A 182 23.79 5.89 15.38
CA GLU A 182 24.97 6.75 15.58
C GLU A 182 26.26 5.94 15.76
N ARG A 183 26.22 4.82 16.51
CA ARG A 183 27.37 3.93 16.65
C ARG A 183 27.84 3.37 15.32
N ARG A 184 26.91 3.09 14.40
CA ARG A 184 27.24 2.54 13.07
C ARG A 184 27.95 3.57 12.21
N TYR A 185 27.43 4.80 12.14
CA TYR A 185 28.09 5.90 11.41
C TYR A 185 29.52 6.12 11.89
N LYS A 186 29.76 6.10 13.21
CA LYS A 186 31.12 6.24 13.77
C LYS A 186 32.08 5.11 13.39
N ILE A 187 31.58 3.89 13.19
CA ILE A 187 32.40 2.74 12.75
C ILE A 187 32.77 2.91 11.29
N ASP A 188 31.81 3.30 10.44
CA ASP A 188 32.05 3.47 9.01
C ASP A 188 33.09 4.58 8.76
N PHE A 189 33.02 5.72 9.47
CA PHE A 189 34.04 6.78 9.43
C PHE A 189 35.44 6.37 9.91
N LYS A 190 35.58 5.30 10.70
CA LYS A 190 36.88 4.80 11.15
C LYS A 190 37.52 3.83 10.16
N ASN A 191 36.74 3.31 9.22
CA ASN A 191 37.15 2.30 8.26
C ASN A 191 37.39 2.86 6.84
N GLU A 192 37.15 4.17 6.64
CA GLU A 192 37.53 4.96 5.46
C GLU A 192 38.88 5.67 5.69
#